data_AF-A0A397UN42-F1
#
_entry.id   AF-A0A397UN42-F1
#
_cell.length_a   1.000
_cell.length_b   1.000
_cell.length_c   1.000
_cell.angle_alpha   90.00
_cell.angle_beta   90.00
_cell.angle_gamma   90.00
#
_symmetry.space_group_name_H-M   'P 1'
#
loop_
_entity.id
_entity.type
_entity.pdbx_description
1 polymer ?
#
loop_
_entity_poly.entity_id
_entity_poly.type
_entity_poly.pdbx_seq_one_letter_code
_entity_poly.pdbx_strand_id
1 'polypeptide(L)'
;MSYTYQTVLTNLLNATNRDIEITIPTYDPTVELRTQVSAAYMTMQQLIRQGKREQSLALAYFVGQLLEEMPTSNPERTLCKNILSIHYYTAVVRTYYIFKKWGTNQISRTTFLNLGMITKLKFADYKNLID
;
A
#
# COMPACT_ATOMS: atom_id res chain seq x y z
N MET A 1 5.49 2.98 -22.60
CA MET A 1 5.36 2.45 -21.23
C MET A 1 6.74 2.20 -20.65
N SER A 2 6.95 2.39 -19.34
CA SER A 2 8.28 2.23 -18.74
C SER A 2 8.63 0.76 -18.42
N TYR A 3 9.92 0.46 -18.27
CA TYR A 3 10.39 -0.84 -17.77
C TYR A 3 9.79 -1.15 -16.39
N THR A 4 9.70 -0.14 -15.51
CA THR A 4 9.07 -0.27 -14.19
C THR A 4 7.61 -0.69 -14.30
N TYR A 5 6.85 -0.09 -15.23
CA TYR A 5 5.46 -0.49 -15.47
C TYR A 5 5.35 -1.94 -15.90
N GLN A 6 6.11 -2.35 -16.92
CA GLN A 6 6.05 -3.72 -17.43
C GLN A 6 6.39 -4.72 -16.32
N THR A 7 7.37 -4.39 -15.48
CA THR A 7 7.78 -5.22 -14.35
C THR A 7 6.66 -5.36 -13.32
N VAL A 8 6.02 -4.26 -12.91
CA VAL A 8 4.92 -4.28 -11.94
C VAL A 8 3.71 -5.03 -12.51
N LEU A 9 3.30 -4.71 -13.75
CA LEU A 9 2.17 -5.37 -14.41
C LEU A 9 2.40 -6.87 -14.54
N THR A 10 3.58 -7.28 -15.01
CA THR A 10 3.96 -8.69 -15.13
C THR A 10 3.89 -9.39 -13.78
N ASN A 11 4.27 -8.73 -12.68
CA ASN A 11 4.20 -9.34 -11.35
C ASN A 11 2.77 -9.45 -10.80
N LEU A 12 1.90 -8.51 -11.17
CA LEU A 12 0.47 -8.58 -10.84
C LEU A 12 -0.26 -9.66 -11.65
N LEU A 13 0.13 -9.87 -12.92
CA LEU A 13 -0.45 -10.88 -13.81
C LEU A 13 0.09 -12.29 -13.55
N ASN A 14 1.40 -12.44 -13.38
CA ASN A 14 2.07 -13.74 -13.14
C ASN A 14 2.07 -14.09 -11.65
N ALA A 15 0.92 -13.93 -11.03
CA ALA A 15 0.63 -14.24 -9.65
C ALA A 15 0.69 -15.76 -9.44
N THR A 16 1.69 -16.24 -8.69
CA THR A 16 1.77 -17.66 -8.31
C THR A 16 0.99 -17.86 -7.02
N ASN A 17 0.26 -18.98 -6.88
CA ASN A 17 -0.26 -19.35 -5.57
C ASN A 17 0.90 -19.80 -4.70
N ARG A 18 1.24 -19.04 -3.66
CA ARG A 18 2.42 -19.26 -2.82
C ARG A 18 2.08 -19.79 -1.42
N ASP A 19 0.80 -20.05 -1.14
CA ASP A 19 0.29 -20.46 0.18
C ASP A 19 0.80 -19.58 1.34
N ILE A 20 1.05 -18.30 1.06
CA ILE A 20 1.42 -17.30 2.06
C ILE A 20 0.13 -16.66 2.57
N GLU A 21 -0.18 -16.94 3.84
CA GLU A 21 -1.26 -16.24 4.53
C GLU A 21 -0.82 -14.82 4.91
N ILE A 22 -1.62 -13.84 4.52
CA ILE A 22 -1.41 -12.43 4.83
C ILE A 22 -2.67 -11.90 5.49
N THR A 23 -2.54 -11.48 6.74
CA THR A 23 -3.60 -10.75 7.44
C THR A 23 -3.42 -9.25 7.22
N ILE A 24 -4.47 -8.61 6.73
CA ILE A 24 -4.56 -7.15 6.68
C ILE A 24 -5.30 -6.69 7.93
N PRO A 25 -4.77 -5.73 8.71
CA PRO A 25 -5.48 -5.20 9.86
C PRO A 25 -6.83 -4.58 9.47
N THR A 26 -7.75 -4.54 10.41
CA THR A 26 -9.06 -3.88 10.25
C THR A 26 -9.04 -2.51 10.94
N TYR A 27 -9.76 -1.55 10.39
CA TYR A 27 -9.97 -0.26 11.04
C TYR A 27 -10.78 -0.45 12.33
N ASP A 28 -10.32 0.16 13.43
CA ASP A 28 -11.01 0.18 14.71
C ASP A 28 -11.62 1.58 14.94
N PRO A 29 -12.96 1.74 14.89
CA PRO A 29 -13.57 3.05 15.08
C PRO A 29 -13.45 3.61 16.50
N THR A 30 -13.00 2.79 17.47
CA THR A 30 -12.80 3.23 18.87
C THR A 30 -11.45 3.88 19.11
N VAL A 31 -10.51 3.76 18.16
CA VAL A 31 -9.16 4.34 18.24
C VAL A 31 -9.06 5.54 17.31
N GLU A 32 -8.47 6.65 17.79
CA GLU A 32 -8.24 7.85 16.95
C GLU A 32 -7.52 7.47 15.64
N LEU A 33 -8.07 7.93 14.51
CA LEU A 33 -7.55 7.61 13.18
C LEU A 33 -6.05 7.89 13.05
N ARG A 34 -5.59 9.04 13.57
CA ARG A 34 -4.17 9.43 13.54
C ARG A 34 -3.28 8.46 14.30
N THR A 35 -3.77 7.92 15.42
CA THR A 35 -3.06 6.92 16.22
C THR A 35 -2.92 5.61 15.44
N GLN A 36 -3.99 5.16 14.77
CA GLN A 36 -3.94 3.97 13.91
C GLN A 36 -3.00 4.17 12.71
N VAL A 37 -3.07 5.31 12.03
CA VAL A 37 -2.17 5.66 10.92
C VAL A 37 -0.71 5.64 11.38
N SER A 38 -0.41 6.27 12.51
CA SER A 38 0.95 6.33 13.07
C SER A 38 1.47 4.93 13.42
N ALA A 39 0.69 4.14 14.15
CA ALA A 39 1.07 2.78 14.55
C ALA A 39 1.31 1.88 13.32
N ALA A 40 0.34 1.85 12.39
CA ALA A 40 0.45 1.05 11.17
C ALA A 40 1.65 1.48 10.30
N TYR A 41 1.90 2.79 10.19
CA TYR A 41 3.06 3.32 9.47
C TYR A 41 4.39 2.91 10.12
N MET A 42 4.53 3.01 11.45
CA MET A 42 5.73 2.59 12.16
C MET A 42 5.99 1.09 12.00
N THR A 43 4.95 0.26 12.14
CA THR A 43 5.06 -1.19 11.92
C THR A 43 5.42 -1.50 10.48
N MET A 44 4.81 -0.82 9.50
CA MET A 44 5.15 -0.98 8.08
C MET A 44 6.63 -0.72 7.84
N GLN A 45 7.17 0.39 8.35
CA GLN A 45 8.59 0.71 8.22
C GLN A 45 9.50 -0.33 8.87
N GLN A 46 9.11 -0.88 10.03
CA GLN A 46 9.85 -1.97 10.66
C GLN A 46 9.89 -3.23 9.78
N LEU A 47 8.77 -3.62 9.18
CA LEU A 47 8.70 -4.77 8.29
C LEU A 47 9.52 -4.58 7.01
N ILE A 48 9.54 -3.37 6.46
CA ILE A 48 10.42 -3.01 5.33
C ILE A 48 11.88 -3.26 5.71
N ARG A 49 12.32 -2.80 6.88
CA ARG A 49 13.71 -3.02 7.36
C ARG A 49 14.03 -4.50 7.60
N GLN A 50 13.03 -5.31 7.94
CA GLN A 50 13.17 -6.76 8.13
C GLN A 50 13.11 -7.56 6.82
N GLY A 51 12.91 -6.91 5.66
CA GLY A 51 12.72 -7.61 4.38
C GLY A 51 11.40 -8.38 4.28
N LYS A 52 10.44 -8.12 5.17
CA LYS A 52 9.10 -8.74 5.20
C LYS A 52 8.17 -8.07 4.18
N ARG A 53 8.48 -8.29 2.91
CA ARG A 53 7.90 -7.60 1.74
C ARG A 53 6.38 -7.69 1.70
N GLU A 54 5.84 -8.89 1.75
CA GLU A 54 4.40 -9.20 1.71
C GLU A 54 3.64 -8.47 2.82
N GLN A 55 4.11 -8.60 4.06
CA GLN A 55 3.48 -7.97 5.22
C GLN A 55 3.62 -6.43 5.16
N SER A 56 4.74 -5.91 4.63
CA SER A 56 4.89 -4.47 4.42
C SER A 56 3.92 -3.93 3.36
N LEU A 57 3.64 -4.68 2.30
CA LEU A 57 2.64 -4.31 1.29
C LEU A 57 1.22 -4.37 1.85
N ALA A 58 0.93 -5.36 2.70
CA ALA A 58 -0.34 -5.48 3.41
C ALA A 58 -0.59 -4.28 4.33
N LEU A 59 0.42 -3.88 5.13
CA LEU A 59 0.32 -2.68 5.95
C LEU A 59 0.27 -1.40 5.11
N ALA A 60 0.98 -1.32 3.99
CA ALA A 60 0.88 -0.17 3.11
C ALA A 60 -0.50 -0.03 2.47
N TYR A 61 -1.13 -1.14 2.09
CA TYR A 61 -2.52 -1.15 1.68
C TYR A 61 -3.43 -0.63 2.79
N PHE A 62 -3.27 -1.14 4.01
CA PHE A 62 -4.06 -0.70 5.16
C PHE A 62 -3.88 0.78 5.49
N VAL A 63 -2.64 1.28 5.52
CA VAL A 63 -2.36 2.71 5.74
C VAL A 63 -2.99 3.56 4.63
N GLY A 64 -2.88 3.14 3.38
CA GLY A 64 -3.54 3.84 2.27
C GLY A 64 -5.07 3.85 2.41
N GLN A 65 -5.67 2.75 2.86
CA GLN A 65 -7.10 2.68 3.18
C GLN A 65 -7.50 3.67 4.29
N LEU A 66 -6.73 3.70 5.40
CA LEU A 66 -6.94 4.63 6.50
C LEU A 66 -6.88 6.09 6.04
N LEU A 67 -6.03 6.42 5.07
CA LEU A 67 -5.89 7.79 4.55
C LEU A 67 -6.98 8.17 3.54
N GLU A 68 -7.45 7.23 2.74
CA GLU A 68 -8.33 7.53 1.61
C GLU A 68 -9.81 7.39 1.95
N GLU A 69 -10.18 6.46 2.84
CA GLU A 69 -11.57 6.10 3.13
C GLU A 69 -12.06 6.58 4.51
N MET A 70 -11.19 6.64 5.51
CA MET A 70 -11.61 6.89 6.90
C MET A 70 -11.74 8.36 7.32
N PRO A 71 -10.98 9.33 6.77
CA PRO A 71 -11.13 10.72 7.21
C PRO A 71 -12.51 11.27 6.87
N THR A 72 -13.17 11.83 7.88
CA THR A 72 -14.50 12.45 7.78
C THR A 72 -14.46 13.87 7.25
N SER A 73 -13.28 14.50 7.26
CA SER A 73 -13.08 15.88 6.87
C SER A 73 -11.72 16.12 6.19
N ASN A 74 -11.62 17.19 5.39
CA ASN A 74 -10.37 17.59 4.75
C ASN A 74 -9.24 17.92 5.75
N PRO A 75 -9.51 18.60 6.89
CA PRO A 75 -8.50 18.81 7.92
C PRO A 75 -7.96 17.50 8.52
N GLU A 76 -8.83 16.54 8.83
CA GLU A 76 -8.43 15.24 9.38
C GLU A 76 -7.57 14.45 8.39
N ARG A 77 -7.94 14.45 7.10
CA ARG A 77 -7.13 13.86 6.03
C ARG A 77 -5.74 14.48 5.97
N THR A 78 -5.66 15.82 6.08
CA THR A 78 -4.40 16.56 6.07
C THR A 78 -3.53 16.21 7.28
N LEU A 79 -4.12 16.12 8.47
CA LEU A 79 -3.41 15.73 9.69
C LEU A 79 -2.84 14.32 9.58
N CYS A 80 -3.61 13.36 9.04
CA CYS A 80 -3.14 11.98 8.86
C CYS A 80 -2.04 11.89 7.80
N LYS A 81 -2.19 12.60 6.68
CA LYS A 81 -1.17 12.68 5.63
C LYS A 81 0.17 13.19 6.17
N ASN A 82 0.15 14.20 7.04
CA ASN A 82 1.37 14.82 7.57
C ASN A 82 2.17 13.91 8.52
N ILE A 83 1.63 12.76 8.93
CA ILE A 83 2.36 11.73 9.68
C ILE A 83 3.40 11.04 8.78
N LEU A 84 3.13 10.93 7.48
CA LEU A 84 3.99 10.23 6.53
C LEU A 84 4.93 11.19 5.82
N SER A 85 6.13 10.70 5.46
CA SER A 85 6.95 11.42 4.49
C SER A 85 6.30 11.39 3.10
N ILE A 86 6.60 12.36 2.24
CA ILE A 86 6.04 12.44 0.88
C ILE A 86 6.25 11.15 0.07
N HIS A 87 7.41 10.51 0.27
CA HIS A 87 7.74 9.23 -0.35
C HIS A 87 6.76 8.13 0.09
N TYR A 88 6.57 7.96 1.40
CA TYR A 88 5.70 6.92 1.94
C TYR A 88 4.23 7.22 1.69
N TYR A 89 3.80 8.48 1.74
CA TYR A 89 2.45 8.88 1.35
C TYR A 89 2.13 8.42 -0.08
N THR A 90 3.04 8.71 -1.02
CA THR A 90 2.88 8.26 -2.41
C THR A 90 2.85 6.73 -2.51
N ALA A 91 3.70 6.04 -1.76
CA ALA A 91 3.79 4.59 -1.75
C ALA A 91 2.47 3.95 -1.29
N VAL A 92 1.94 4.35 -0.12
CA VAL A 92 0.76 3.73 0.49
C VAL A 92 -0.51 4.03 -0.31
N VAL A 93 -0.69 5.26 -0.80
CA VAL A 93 -1.85 5.64 -1.62
C VAL A 93 -1.90 4.81 -2.91
N ARG A 94 -0.78 4.71 -3.61
CA ARG A 94 -0.72 3.90 -4.85
C ARG A 94 -0.91 2.41 -4.56
N THR A 95 -0.31 1.91 -3.50
CA THR A 95 -0.46 0.51 -3.07
C THR A 95 -1.93 0.20 -2.79
N TYR A 96 -2.61 1.08 -2.06
CA TYR A 96 -4.03 0.96 -1.79
C TYR A 96 -4.87 0.89 -3.07
N TYR A 97 -4.74 1.85 -3.99
CA TYR A 97 -5.55 1.84 -5.23
C TYR A 97 -5.22 0.66 -6.15
N ILE A 98 -3.95 0.26 -6.26
CA ILE A 98 -3.56 -0.93 -7.03
C ILE A 98 -4.25 -2.17 -6.46
N PHE A 99 -4.10 -2.46 -5.17
CA PHE A 99 -4.69 -3.68 -4.59
C PHE A 99 -6.19 -3.56 -4.31
N LYS A 100 -6.78 -2.36 -4.29
CA LYS A 100 -8.23 -2.17 -4.32
C LYS A 100 -8.82 -2.64 -5.64
N LYS A 101 -8.15 -2.38 -6.78
CA LYS A 101 -8.58 -2.88 -8.09
C LYS A 101 -8.26 -4.37 -8.28
N TRP A 102 -7.03 -4.78 -7.96
CA TRP A 102 -6.54 -6.12 -8.27
C TRP A 102 -6.90 -7.18 -7.22
N GLY A 103 -7.36 -6.74 -6.05
CA GLY A 103 -7.66 -7.59 -4.89
C GLY A 103 -6.46 -7.75 -3.95
N THR A 104 -6.73 -7.71 -2.65
CA THR A 104 -5.70 -7.85 -1.60
C THR A 104 -5.01 -9.21 -1.60
N ASN A 105 -5.72 -10.25 -2.05
CA ASN A 105 -5.14 -11.59 -2.28
C ASN A 105 -3.94 -11.56 -3.25
N GLN A 106 -3.83 -10.55 -4.11
CA GLN A 106 -2.68 -10.43 -5.01
C GLN A 106 -1.38 -10.07 -4.28
N ILE A 107 -1.46 -9.49 -3.08
CA ILE A 107 -0.26 -9.18 -2.28
C ILE A 107 0.54 -10.47 -2.01
N SER A 108 -0.13 -11.56 -1.63
CA SER A 108 0.53 -12.85 -1.36
C SER A 108 0.95 -13.58 -2.62
N ARG A 109 0.43 -13.22 -3.80
CA ARG A 109 0.75 -13.89 -5.07
C ARG A 109 1.85 -13.23 -5.88
N THR A 110 2.10 -11.94 -5.65
CA THR A 110 3.23 -11.22 -6.27
C THR A 110 4.56 -11.82 -5.80
N THR A 111 5.55 -12.01 -6.67
CA THR A 111 6.83 -12.67 -6.29
C THR A 111 7.93 -11.71 -5.84
N PHE A 112 7.98 -10.49 -6.36
CA PHE A 112 9.04 -9.52 -6.02
C PHE A 112 8.59 -8.06 -5.98
N LEU A 113 7.30 -7.77 -6.27
CA LEU A 113 6.72 -6.45 -6.11
C LEU A 113 6.97 -5.90 -4.69
N ASN A 114 7.44 -4.66 -4.57
CA ASN A 114 7.66 -3.98 -3.30
C ASN A 114 7.30 -2.50 -3.40
N LEU A 115 7.25 -1.81 -2.25
CA LEU A 115 6.85 -0.40 -2.18
C LEU A 115 7.75 0.54 -2.99
N GLY A 116 9.06 0.24 -3.08
CA GLY A 116 9.98 1.03 -3.88
C GLY A 116 9.61 1.02 -5.37
N MET A 117 9.22 -0.14 -5.90
CA MET A 117 8.76 -0.29 -7.29
C MET A 117 7.47 0.49 -7.53
N ILE A 118 6.48 0.34 -6.64
CA ILE A 118 5.18 1.04 -6.73
C ILE A 118 5.36 2.56 -6.68
N THR A 119 6.24 3.04 -5.80
CA THR A 119 6.51 4.48 -5.64
C THR A 119 7.20 5.06 -6.87
N LYS A 120 8.04 4.27 -7.55
CA LYS A 120 8.78 4.71 -8.75
C LYS A 120 7.96 4.65 -10.05
N LEU A 121 6.72 4.15 -10.02
CA LEU A 121 5.85 4.21 -11.20
C LEU A 121 5.68 5.66 -11.67
N LYS A 122 5.72 5.89 -12.98
CA LYS A 122 5.30 7.18 -13.54
C LYS A 122 3.80 7.32 -13.30
N PHE A 123 3.31 8.56 -13.19
CA PHE A 123 1.88 8.79 -12.95
C PHE A 123 1.00 8.14 -14.02
N ALA A 124 1.34 8.27 -15.31
CA ALA A 124 0.62 7.63 -16.41
C ALA A 124 0.63 6.10 -16.31
N ASP A 125 1.78 5.50 -15.97
CA ASP A 125 1.90 4.05 -15.78
C ASP A 125 1.06 3.56 -14.59
N TYR A 126 1.06 4.30 -13.48
CA TYR A 126 0.20 4.04 -12.33
C TYR A 126 -1.28 4.11 -12.71
N LYS A 127 -1.70 5.13 -13.47
CA LYS A 127 -3.07 5.29 -13.94
C LYS A 127 -3.53 4.10 -14.77
N ASN A 128 -2.73 3.67 -15.74
CA ASN A 128 -3.00 2.46 -16.52
C ASN A 128 -3.18 1.19 -15.67
N LEU A 129 -2.53 1.10 -14.50
CA LEU A 129 -2.72 -0.05 -13.60
C LEU A 129 -4.05 0.00 -12.86
N ILE A 130 -4.59 1.18 -12.57
CA ILE A 130 -5.77 1.38 -11.72
C ILE A 130 -7.05 1.76 -12.49
N ASP A 131 -6.95 2.12 -13.76
CA ASP A 131 -8.08 2.39 -14.67
C ASP A 131 -8.53 1.08 -15.34
#